data_AF-A0A7K3MNH7-F1
#
_entry.id   AF-A0A7K3MNH7-F1
#
_cell.length_a   1.000
_cell.length_b   1.000
_cell.length_c   1.000
_cell.angle_alpha   90.00
_cell.angle_beta   90.00
_cell.angle_gamma   90.00
#
_symmetry.space_group_name_H-M   'P 1'
#
loop_
_entity.id
_entity.type
_entity.pdbx_description
1 polymer ?
#
loop_
_entity_poly.entity_id
_entity_poly.type
_entity_poly.pdbx_seq_one_letter_code
_entity_poly.pdbx_strand_id
1 'polypeptide(L)'
;MMIGIGYMLQVIEIKEKVSVDLFYNNHYYIAYINKSNTFSPPADRVIEVDTNEKQKLFFKIVAVVEETSLIRMELTSETDKEIIHEAFDGNTKLSGYIYVDAIKLWDLIFS
;
A
#
# COMPACT_ATOMS: atom_id res chain seq x y z
N MET A 1 -3.46 29.19 -37.28
CA MET A 1 -2.51 28.07 -37.11
C MET A 1 -1.89 28.18 -35.72
N MET A 2 -2.63 27.74 -34.71
CA MET A 2 -2.14 27.63 -33.33
C MET A 2 -2.12 26.13 -33.02
N ILE A 3 -0.96 25.51 -33.22
CA ILE A 3 -0.67 24.18 -32.68
C ILE A 3 -0.32 24.44 -31.22
N GLY A 4 -1.34 24.82 -30.45
CA GLY A 4 -1.25 25.06 -29.02
C GLY A 4 -1.17 23.72 -28.33
N ILE A 5 0.01 23.12 -28.38
CA ILE A 5 0.58 22.33 -27.31
C ILE A 5 -0.48 21.52 -26.57
N GLY A 6 -1.05 20.55 -27.27
CA GLY A 6 -1.63 19.37 -26.64
C GLY A 6 -0.46 18.56 -26.08
N TYR A 7 0.23 19.06 -25.05
CA TYR A 7 0.98 18.18 -24.17
C TYR A 7 -0.10 17.33 -23.51
N MET A 8 -0.33 16.21 -24.15
CA MET A 8 -0.73 14.94 -23.57
C MET A 8 -0.06 14.86 -22.20
N LEU A 9 -0.73 15.38 -21.17
CA LEU A 9 -0.43 15.09 -19.77
C LEU A 9 -0.68 13.59 -19.68
N GLN A 10 0.34 12.80 -20.01
CA GLN A 10 0.44 11.46 -19.48
C GLN A 10 0.21 11.63 -17.99
N VAL A 11 -0.86 11.03 -17.51
CA VAL A 11 -1.06 10.80 -16.09
C VAL A 11 0.14 9.95 -15.70
N ILE A 12 1.24 10.61 -15.29
CA ILE A 12 2.34 9.94 -14.64
C ILE A 12 1.73 9.53 -13.31
N GLU A 13 1.31 8.26 -13.22
CA GLU A 13 0.95 7.64 -11.95
C GLU A 13 2.23 7.63 -11.11
N ILE A 14 2.42 8.71 -10.33
CA ILE A 14 3.48 8.77 -9.34
C ILE A 14 3.06 7.80 -8.25
N LYS A 15 3.71 6.64 -8.19
CA LYS A 15 3.54 5.71 -7.08
C LYS A 15 4.47 6.11 -5.96
N GLU A 16 3.91 6.51 -4.83
CA GLU A 16 4.65 6.72 -3.59
C GLU A 16 5.01 5.37 -2.96
N LYS A 17 6.27 5.22 -2.56
CA LYS A 17 6.76 4.03 -1.87
C LYS A 17 6.60 4.25 -0.36
N VAL A 18 5.69 3.51 0.27
CA VAL A 18 5.38 3.64 1.70
C VAL A 18 5.88 2.40 2.44
N SER A 19 6.60 2.62 3.54
CA SER A 19 7.02 1.52 4.43
C SER A 19 5.81 0.94 5.15
N VAL A 20 5.70 -0.38 5.14
CA VAL A 20 4.64 -1.12 5.84
C VAL A 20 5.26 -2.13 6.79
N ASP A 21 4.71 -2.22 7.99
CA ASP A 21 4.99 -3.28 8.94
C ASP A 21 3.78 -4.21 9.03
N LEU A 22 3.94 -5.45 8.56
CA LEU A 22 2.93 -6.50 8.69
C LEU A 22 3.17 -7.33 9.94
N PHE A 23 2.09 -7.63 10.64
CA PHE A 23 2.04 -8.50 11.79
C PHE A 23 1.06 -9.63 11.53
N TYR A 24 1.43 -10.83 11.94
CA TYR A 24 0.53 -11.98 11.92
C TYR A 24 -0.04 -12.21 13.32
N ASN A 25 -1.37 -12.22 13.44
CA ASN A 25 -2.06 -12.51 14.70
C ASN A 25 -3.21 -13.49 14.45
N ASN A 26 -3.04 -14.73 14.91
CA ASN A 26 -4.07 -15.76 15.05
C ASN A 26 -5.23 -15.62 14.03
N HIS A 27 -4.91 -15.82 12.74
CA HIS A 27 -5.78 -15.83 11.55
C HIS A 27 -5.97 -14.51 10.78
N TYR A 28 -5.43 -13.39 11.26
CA TYR A 28 -5.52 -12.10 10.56
C TYR A 28 -4.14 -11.46 10.42
N TYR A 29 -3.97 -10.71 9.33
CA TYR A 29 -2.79 -9.90 9.09
C TYR A 29 -3.12 -8.45 9.42
N ILE A 30 -2.24 -7.78 10.14
CA ILE A 30 -2.40 -6.36 10.49
C ILE A 30 -1.22 -5.62 9.89
N ALA A 31 -1.51 -4.65 9.02
CA ALA A 31 -0.49 -3.75 8.48
C ALA A 31 -0.56 -2.39 9.17
N TYR A 32 0.60 -1.87 9.54
CA TYR A 32 0.78 -0.51 9.99
C TYR A 32 1.61 0.26 8.99
N ILE A 33 1.15 1.47 8.69
CA ILE A 33 1.84 2.42 7.82
C ILE A 33 1.85 3.77 8.53
N ASN A 34 2.94 4.52 8.33
CA ASN A 34 2.96 5.90 8.77
C ASN A 34 1.95 6.70 7.98
N LYS A 35 1.18 7.54 8.67
CA LYS A 35 0.22 8.42 8.03
C LYS A 35 1.00 9.44 7.19
N SER A 36 1.03 9.25 5.88
CA SER A 36 1.39 10.30 4.92
C SER A 36 0.10 10.95 4.41
N ASN A 37 0.18 12.22 3.98
CA ASN A 37 -0.99 13.00 3.55
C ASN A 37 -1.67 12.45 2.28
N THR A 38 -1.15 11.37 1.70
CA THR A 38 -1.42 10.92 0.34
C THR A 38 -2.03 9.53 0.25
N PHE A 39 -2.09 8.77 1.35
CA PHE A 39 -2.59 7.40 1.33
C PHE A 39 -3.73 7.18 2.32
N SER A 40 -4.94 6.99 1.78
CA SER A 40 -6.10 6.46 2.51
C SER A 40 -6.76 5.42 1.60
N PRO A 41 -6.39 4.13 1.70
CA PRO A 41 -6.90 3.11 0.82
C PRO A 41 -8.36 2.78 1.19
N PRO A 42 -9.24 2.55 0.21
CA PRO A 42 -10.57 2.02 0.50
C PRO A 42 -10.47 0.57 0.99
N ALA A 43 -11.43 0.15 1.82
CA ALA A 43 -11.67 -1.26 2.09
C ALA A 43 -11.95 -2.01 0.77
N ASP A 44 -11.67 -3.32 0.75
CA ASP A 44 -11.74 -4.23 -0.41
C ASP A 44 -10.67 -4.04 -1.51
N ARG A 45 -9.74 -3.09 -1.38
CA ARG A 45 -8.59 -2.99 -2.29
C ARG A 45 -7.57 -4.09 -1.99
N VAL A 46 -7.03 -4.72 -3.03
CA VAL A 46 -5.85 -5.58 -2.92
C VAL A 46 -4.59 -4.72 -2.95
N ILE A 47 -3.71 -4.93 -1.99
CA ILE A 47 -2.40 -4.30 -1.91
C ILE A 47 -1.31 -5.33 -2.19
N GLU A 48 -0.28 -4.87 -2.89
CA GLU A 48 0.95 -5.62 -3.11
C GLU A 48 2.01 -5.11 -2.13
N VAL A 49 2.54 -6.01 -1.33
CA VAL A 49 3.62 -5.77 -0.39
C VAL A 49 4.89 -6.37 -0.97
N ASP A 50 5.86 -5.51 -1.30
CA ASP A 50 7.20 -5.90 -1.70
C ASP A 50 8.04 -6.11 -0.43
N THR A 51 8.38 -7.37 -0.13
CA THR A 51 9.23 -7.70 1.01
C THR A 51 10.70 -7.47 0.68
N ASN A 52 11.53 -7.27 1.70
CA ASN A 52 12.97 -7.09 1.49
C ASN A 52 13.66 -8.28 0.79
N GLU A 53 13.00 -9.45 0.77
CA GLU A 53 13.47 -10.67 0.10
C GLU A 53 13.05 -10.77 -1.37
N LYS A 54 12.51 -9.68 -1.95
CA LYS A 54 11.99 -9.60 -3.33
C LYS A 54 10.80 -10.54 -3.60
N GLN A 55 10.10 -10.95 -2.54
CA GLN A 55 8.87 -11.70 -2.68
C GLN A 55 7.69 -10.75 -2.56
N LYS A 56 6.78 -10.84 -3.53
CA LYS A 56 5.58 -10.01 -3.56
C LYS A 56 4.45 -10.76 -2.88
N LEU A 57 3.92 -10.18 -1.80
CA LEU A 57 2.79 -10.72 -1.07
C LEU A 57 1.55 -9.88 -1.36
N PHE A 58 0.44 -10.54 -1.64
CA PHE A 58 -0.83 -9.92 -1.96
C PHE A 58 -1.81 -10.08 -0.81
N PHE A 59 -2.39 -8.96 -0.40
CA PHE A 59 -3.34 -8.91 0.70
C PHE A 59 -4.55 -8.08 0.30
N LYS A 60 -5.75 -8.57 0.63
CA LYS A 60 -6.98 -7.80 0.51
C LYS A 60 -7.25 -7.03 1.80
N ILE A 61 -7.48 -5.74 1.68
CA ILE A 61 -7.88 -4.88 2.81
C ILE A 61 -9.32 -5.22 3.19
N VAL A 62 -9.52 -5.59 4.46
CA VAL A 62 -10.84 -5.84 5.05
C VAL A 62 -11.35 -4.59 5.74
N ALA A 63 -10.49 -3.92 6.51
CA ALA A 63 -10.83 -2.72 7.25
C ALA A 63 -9.63 -1.78 7.34
N VAL A 64 -9.92 -0.49 7.44
CA VAL A 64 -8.92 0.58 7.61
C VAL A 64 -9.33 1.43 8.79
N VAL A 65 -8.41 1.61 9.74
CA VAL A 65 -8.56 2.49 10.89
C VAL A 65 -7.48 3.54 10.83
N GLU A 66 -7.87 4.80 10.68
CA GLU A 66 -6.95 5.92 10.76
C GLU A 66 -6.71 6.31 12.22
N GLU A 67 -5.45 6.23 12.65
CA GLU A 67 -5.00 6.74 13.95
C GLU A 67 -4.29 8.10 13.76
N THR A 68 -3.90 8.74 14.86
CA THR A 68 -3.32 10.10 14.85
C THR A 68 -2.04 10.19 14.01
N SER A 69 -1.18 9.17 14.05
CA SER A 69 0.12 9.15 13.36
C SER A 69 0.30 7.96 12.40
N LEU A 70 -0.64 7.03 12.39
CA LEU A 70 -0.55 5.76 11.68
C LEU A 70 -1.89 5.44 11.00
N ILE A 71 -1.85 4.60 9.98
CA ILE A 71 -3.05 3.91 9.49
C ILE A 71 -2.85 2.42 9.75
N ARG A 72 -3.84 1.82 10.42
CA ARG A 72 -3.91 0.39 10.71
C ARG A 72 -4.86 -0.25 9.71
N MET A 73 -4.39 -1.26 8.99
CA MET A 73 -5.19 -2.01 8.03
C MET A 73 -5.32 -3.46 8.50
N GLU A 74 -6.54 -3.97 8.53
CA GLU A 74 -6.81 -5.39 8.70
C GLU A 74 -6.85 -6.05 7.32
N LEU A 75 -6.11 -7.13 7.17
CA LEU A 75 -5.80 -7.75 5.90
C LEU A 75 -6.17 -9.24 5.92
N THR A 76 -6.71 -9.71 4.80
CA THR A 76 -6.81 -11.14 4.46
C THR A 76 -5.78 -11.44 3.38
N SER A 77 -5.09 -12.58 3.45
CA SER A 77 -4.12 -12.90 2.41
C SER A 77 -4.81 -13.45 1.16
N GLU A 78 -4.33 -12.97 0.02
CA GLU A 78 -4.63 -13.50 -1.31
C GLU A 78 -3.48 -14.41 -1.78
N THR A 79 -2.27 -14.24 -1.23
CA THR A 79 -1.14 -15.16 -1.40
C THR A 79 -1.29 -16.41 -0.51
N ASP A 80 -0.77 -17.54 -0.98
CA ASP A 80 -0.74 -18.80 -0.23
C ASP A 80 -0.10 -18.64 1.15
N LYS A 81 -0.70 -19.28 2.15
CA LYS A 81 -0.29 -19.18 3.55
C LYS A 81 1.12 -19.71 3.79
N GLU A 82 1.55 -20.75 3.06
CA GLU A 82 2.90 -21.31 3.15
C GLU A 82 3.95 -20.28 2.72
N ILE A 83 3.72 -19.61 1.59
CA ILE A 83 4.59 -18.55 1.07
C ILE A 83 4.70 -17.39 2.08
N ILE A 84 3.58 -17.01 2.69
CA ILE A 84 3.60 -15.95 3.71
C ILE A 84 4.35 -16.43 4.94
N HIS A 85 4.16 -17.68 5.37
CA HIS A 85 4.86 -18.22 6.53
C HIS A 85 6.37 -18.27 6.31
N GLU A 86 6.81 -18.67 5.11
CA GLU A 86 8.21 -18.59 4.68
C GLU A 86 8.73 -17.15 4.71
N ALA A 87 7.97 -16.20 4.17
CA ALA A 87 8.36 -14.78 4.16
C ALA A 87 8.49 -14.16 5.56
N PHE A 88 7.75 -14.67 6.55
CA PHE A 88 7.94 -14.26 7.95
C PHE A 88 9.15 -14.94 8.60
N ASP A 89 9.66 -16.06 8.06
CA ASP A 89 10.80 -16.83 8.57
C ASP A 89 10.73 -17.07 10.10
N GLY A 90 9.55 -17.46 10.59
CA GLY A 90 9.29 -17.67 12.02
C GLY A 90 9.20 -16.40 12.88
N ASN A 91 9.36 -15.20 12.29
CA ASN A 91 9.13 -13.93 12.97
C ASN A 91 7.63 -13.60 13.06
N THR A 92 7.29 -12.68 13.95
CA THR A 92 5.91 -12.16 14.08
C THR A 92 5.68 -10.86 13.31
N LYS A 93 6.77 -10.27 12.78
CA LYS A 93 6.79 -9.01 12.05
C LYS A 93 7.53 -9.18 10.73
N LEU A 94 6.94 -8.65 9.66
CA LEU A 94 7.52 -8.56 8.33
C LEU A 94 7.46 -7.11 7.86
N SER A 95 8.62 -6.50 7.62
CA SER A 95 8.70 -5.15 7.05
C SER A 95 8.85 -5.21 5.53
N GLY A 96 8.12 -4.34 4.85
CA GLY A 96 8.15 -4.24 3.39
C GLY A 96 7.70 -2.88 2.91
N TYR A 97 7.36 -2.80 1.64
CA TYR A 97 6.90 -1.58 1.01
C TYR A 97 5.63 -1.82 0.22
N ILE A 98 4.71 -0.85 0.26
CA ILE A 98 3.58 -0.78 -0.65
C ILE A 98 3.77 0.41 -1.58
N TYR A 99 3.26 0.26 -2.80
CA TYR A 99 3.25 1.32 -3.80
C TYR A 99 1.84 1.88 -3.89
N VAL A 100 1.69 3.12 -3.47
CA VAL A 100 0.41 3.79 -3.38
C VAL A 100 0.33 4.88 -4.43
N ASP A 101 -0.82 5.05 -5.06
CA ASP A 101 -0.97 6.15 -6.01
C ASP A 101 -0.89 7.45 -5.22
N ALA A 102 0.15 8.25 -5.46
CA ALA A 102 0.20 9.60 -4.91
C ALA A 102 -0.98 10.35 -5.52
N ILE A 103 -1.77 11.01 -4.66
CA ILE A 103 -2.90 11.84 -5.08
C ILE A 103 -2.48 12.66 -6.30
N LYS A 104 -3.23 12.52 -7.39
CA LYS A 104 -2.92 13.13 -8.69
C LYS A 104 -2.58 14.59 -8.45
N LEU A 105 -1.44 15.05 -8.99
CA LEU A 105 -0.96 16.44 -8.93
C LEU A 105 -2.07 17.48 -9.22
N TRP A 106 -3.11 17.07 -9.95
CA TRP A 106 -4.35 17.80 -10.17
C TRP A 106 -5.04 18.31 -8.90
N ASP A 107 -5.13 17.54 -7.81
CA ASP A 107 -5.82 18.01 -6.59
C ASP A 107 -5.01 19.09 -5.84
N LEU A 108 -3.70 19.20 -6.08
CA LEU A 108 -2.82 20.20 -5.45
C LEU A 108 -2.77 21.53 -6.22
N ILE A 109 -3.08 21.52 -7.51
CA ILE A 109 -3.00 22.72 -8.37
C ILE A 109 -4.29 23.55 -8.30
N PHE A 110 -5.41 22.95 -7.89
CA PHE A 110 -6.74 23.59 -7.88
C PHE A 110 -7.35 23.81 -6.47
N SER A 111 -6.57 23.70 -5.39
CA SER A 111 -7.05 24.07 -4.02
C SER A 111 -6.89 25.56 -3.72
#